data_AF-A0A316KGG4-F1
#
_entry.id   AF-A0A316KGG4-F1
#
_cell.length_a   1.000
_cell.length_b   1.000
_cell.length_c   1.000
_cell.angle_alpha   90.00
_cell.angle_beta   90.00
_cell.angle_gamma   90.00
#
_symmetry.space_group_name_H-M   'P 1'
#
loop_
_entity.id
_entity.type
_entity.pdbx_description
1 polymer ?
#
loop_
_entity_poly.entity_id
_entity_poly.type
_entity_poly.pdbx_seq_one_letter_code
_entity_poly.pdbx_strand_id
1 'polypeptide(L)'
;MFDIITHSPAIAPSDDWRETLSWGDIVSFSFPVEGAGRPPKKRPCLVLDITNLGETRYAVLAYGTSADTSANRGYEVKLTETEARAAGLHRSTRFVGARRMLVALDHCGFVICAATGAPTIGRLNGDAFERMNVVRGRILAEAEMAADQRTRRRRALRLRHRRAWQRPVTVEHRTPRRRMTASRA
;
A
#
# COMPACT_ATOMS: atom_id res chain seq x y z
N MET A 1 -39.73 -26.62 -20.82
CA MET A 1 -38.66 -26.98 -19.87
C MET A 1 -37.41 -26.29 -20.40
N PHE A 2 -37.06 -25.13 -19.83
CA PHE A 2 -35.97 -24.29 -20.36
C PHE A 2 -34.70 -24.58 -19.58
N ASP A 3 -33.73 -25.20 -20.24
CA ASP A 3 -32.38 -25.37 -19.71
C ASP A 3 -31.62 -24.05 -19.85
N ILE A 4 -31.45 -23.35 -18.74
CA ILE A 4 -30.55 -22.19 -18.64
C ILE A 4 -29.16 -22.75 -18.37
N ILE A 5 -28.42 -23.06 -19.44
CA ILE A 5 -26.98 -23.25 -19.36
C ILE A 5 -26.39 -21.89 -18.98
N THR A 6 -26.08 -21.73 -17.69
CA THR A 6 -25.25 -20.62 -17.21
C THR A 6 -23.86 -20.80 -17.80
N HIS A 7 -23.65 -20.26 -19.00
CA HIS A 7 -22.33 -20.13 -19.59
C HIS A 7 -21.64 -18.99 -18.84
N SER A 8 -20.89 -19.35 -17.79
CA SER A 8 -19.90 -18.45 -17.20
C SER A 8 -18.90 -18.13 -18.32
N PRO A 9 -18.76 -16.87 -18.78
CA PRO A 9 -17.79 -16.58 -19.82
C PRO A 9 -16.41 -16.87 -19.25
N ALA A 10 -15.71 -17.83 -19.84
CA ALA A 10 -14.28 -17.99 -19.62
C ALA A 10 -13.61 -16.68 -20.07
N ILE A 11 -13.15 -15.89 -19.10
CA ILE A 11 -12.39 -14.67 -19.37
C ILE A 11 -11.15 -15.10 -20.15
N ALA A 12 -11.06 -14.68 -21.41
CA ALA A 12 -9.86 -14.86 -22.20
C ALA A 12 -8.69 -14.23 -21.45
N PRO A 13 -7.50 -14.85 -21.42
CA PRO A 13 -6.34 -14.26 -20.77
C PRO A 13 -6.11 -12.87 -21.38
N SER A 14 -6.21 -11.83 -20.56
CA SER A 14 -5.88 -10.47 -21.00
C SER A 14 -4.38 -10.37 -21.21
N ASP A 15 -3.99 -9.85 -22.39
CA ASP A 15 -2.60 -9.52 -22.70
C ASP A 15 -2.11 -8.29 -21.90
N ASP A 16 -2.98 -7.61 -21.15
CA ASP A 16 -2.54 -6.55 -20.25
C ASP A 16 -1.89 -7.17 -19.01
N TRP A 17 -0.58 -6.95 -18.87
CA TRP A 17 0.18 -7.35 -17.68
C TRP A 17 -0.46 -6.83 -16.38
N ARG A 18 -1.20 -5.72 -16.44
CA ARG A 18 -1.90 -5.16 -15.28
C ARG A 18 -3.02 -6.04 -14.78
N GLU A 19 -3.58 -6.90 -15.63
CA GLU A 19 -4.61 -7.86 -15.26
C GLU A 19 -4.00 -9.15 -14.72
N THR A 20 -2.87 -9.58 -15.29
CA THR A 20 -2.21 -10.83 -14.94
C THR A 20 -1.20 -10.72 -13.78
N LEU A 21 -0.78 -9.50 -13.40
CA LEU A 21 0.12 -9.27 -12.28
C LEU A 21 -0.48 -9.75 -10.95
N SER A 22 0.32 -10.47 -10.17
CA SER A 22 -0.06 -11.05 -8.88
C SER A 22 1.03 -10.89 -7.83
N TRP A 23 0.69 -11.14 -6.56
CA TRP A 23 1.69 -11.18 -5.49
C TRP A 23 2.68 -12.33 -5.73
N GLY A 24 3.94 -12.10 -5.36
CA GLY A 24 5.05 -12.98 -5.70
C GLY A 24 5.71 -12.69 -7.04
N ASP A 25 5.09 -11.88 -7.91
CA ASP A 25 5.77 -11.37 -9.10
C ASP A 25 6.89 -10.40 -8.71
N ILE A 26 7.96 -10.42 -9.49
CA ILE A 26 9.07 -9.49 -9.39
C ILE A 26 9.02 -8.60 -10.62
N VAL A 27 8.92 -7.30 -10.40
CA VAL A 27 8.81 -6.29 -11.46
C VAL A 27 9.99 -5.34 -11.46
N SER A 28 10.30 -4.77 -12.62
CA SER A 28 11.25 -3.66 -12.73
C SER A 28 10.52 -2.35 -12.48
N PHE A 29 10.96 -1.60 -11.48
CA PHE A 29 10.35 -0.33 -11.11
C PHE A 29 11.40 0.73 -10.79
N SER A 30 11.14 1.97 -11.17
CA SER A 30 12.03 3.12 -10.92
C SER A 30 11.86 3.62 -9.48
N PHE A 31 12.90 3.42 -8.67
CA PHE A 31 12.89 3.74 -7.23
C PHE A 31 14.13 4.57 -6.82
N PRO A 32 13.99 5.57 -5.94
CA PRO A 32 12.76 6.05 -5.29
C PRO A 32 11.89 6.87 -6.24
N VAL A 33 10.60 6.99 -5.93
CA VAL A 33 9.61 7.69 -6.78
C VAL A 33 9.85 9.21 -6.78
N GLU A 34 10.33 9.81 -5.69
CA GLU A 34 10.73 11.22 -5.61
C GLU A 34 11.45 11.54 -4.27
N GLY A 35 12.12 12.69 -4.15
CA GLY A 35 12.49 13.31 -2.86
C GLY A 35 13.76 12.85 -2.13
N ALA A 36 14.56 11.94 -2.71
CA ALA A 36 15.76 11.40 -2.03
C ALA A 36 17.10 12.04 -2.42
N GLY A 37 17.10 13.16 -3.17
CA GLY A 37 18.31 13.82 -3.66
C GLY A 37 19.17 12.97 -4.61
N ARG A 38 18.64 11.83 -5.07
CA ARG A 38 19.29 10.90 -6.00
C ARG A 38 18.33 10.58 -7.14
N PRO A 39 18.83 10.44 -8.38
CA PRO A 39 17.98 10.09 -9.52
C PRO A 39 17.33 8.70 -9.30
N PRO A 40 16.07 8.50 -9.74
CA PRO A 40 15.40 7.21 -9.69
C PRO A 40 16.24 6.14 -10.39
N LYS A 41 16.37 4.97 -9.77
CA LYS A 41 17.10 3.83 -10.31
C LYS A 41 16.12 2.70 -10.62
N LYS A 42 16.31 2.06 -11.78
CA LYS A 42 15.61 0.81 -12.13
C LYS A 42 16.02 -0.26 -11.14
N ARG A 43 15.05 -0.82 -10.39
CA ARG A 43 15.30 -1.85 -9.38
C ARG A 43 14.29 -2.98 -9.51
N PRO A 44 14.70 -4.23 -9.23
CA PRO A 44 13.74 -5.29 -8.99
C PRO A 44 12.93 -4.94 -7.75
N CYS A 45 11.61 -5.06 -7.85
CA CYS A 45 10.67 -4.88 -6.76
C CYS A 45 9.77 -6.12 -6.69
N LEU A 46 9.58 -6.64 -5.48
CA LEU A 46 8.67 -7.73 -5.22
C LEU A 46 7.27 -7.17 -5.00
N VAL A 47 6.29 -7.72 -5.71
CA VAL A 47 4.88 -7.50 -5.45
C VAL A 47 4.50 -8.30 -4.21
N LEU A 48 4.32 -7.62 -3.08
CA LEU A 48 3.88 -8.22 -1.83
C LEU A 48 2.37 -8.45 -1.81
N ASP A 49 1.60 -7.60 -2.49
CA ASP A 49 0.16 -7.71 -2.56
C ASP A 49 -0.42 -6.95 -3.76
N ILE A 50 -1.64 -7.31 -4.16
CA ILE A 50 -2.45 -6.56 -5.12
C ILE A 50 -3.77 -6.20 -4.43
N THR A 51 -4.16 -4.94 -4.51
CA THR A 51 -5.40 -4.43 -3.92
C THR A 51 -6.13 -3.52 -4.90
N ASN A 52 -7.45 -3.47 -4.78
CA ASN A 52 -8.30 -2.61 -5.60
C ASN A 52 -8.84 -1.49 -4.71
N LEU A 53 -8.67 -0.24 -5.16
CA LEU A 53 -9.31 0.92 -4.55
C LEU A 53 -10.22 1.55 -5.61
N GLY A 54 -11.52 1.26 -5.51
CA GLY A 54 -12.47 1.54 -6.59
C GLY A 54 -12.15 0.67 -7.81
N GLU A 55 -12.06 1.30 -8.98
CA GLU A 55 -11.76 0.65 -10.26
C GLU A 55 -10.25 0.51 -10.52
N THR A 56 -9.41 1.17 -9.73
CA THR A 56 -7.96 1.15 -9.92
C THR A 56 -7.31 0.01 -9.13
N ARG A 57 -6.50 -0.81 -9.82
CA ARG A 57 -5.64 -1.81 -9.20
C ARG A 57 -4.32 -1.17 -8.75
N TYR A 58 -3.86 -1.58 -7.57
CA TYR A 58 -2.61 -1.15 -6.98
C TYR A 58 -1.75 -2.35 -6.57
N ALA A 59 -0.45 -2.21 -6.74
CA ALA A 59 0.55 -3.13 -6.21
C ALA A 59 1.20 -2.57 -4.94
N VAL A 60 1.38 -3.44 -3.95
CA VAL A 60 2.23 -3.17 -2.79
C VAL A 60 3.64 -3.66 -3.12
N LEU A 61 4.56 -2.74 -3.39
CA LEU A 61 5.91 -3.04 -3.85
C LEU A 61 6.93 -2.94 -2.73
N ALA A 62 7.82 -3.93 -2.62
CA ALA A 62 9.03 -3.88 -1.82
C ALA A 62 10.27 -3.87 -2.71
N TYR A 63 11.15 -2.87 -2.57
CA TYR A 63 12.33 -2.79 -3.40
C TYR A 63 13.39 -3.82 -3.00
N GLY A 64 14.10 -4.33 -4.00
CA GLY A 64 15.23 -5.23 -3.85
C GLY A 64 16.53 -4.48 -3.57
N THR A 65 17.35 -5.04 -2.69
CA THR A 65 18.73 -4.62 -2.44
C THR A 65 19.65 -5.84 -2.38
N SER A 66 20.83 -5.73 -2.97
CA SER A 66 21.93 -6.69 -2.79
C SER A 66 22.87 -6.31 -1.64
N ALA A 67 22.65 -5.17 -0.99
CA ALA A 67 23.47 -4.73 0.13
C ALA A 67 23.06 -5.47 1.42
N ASP A 68 24.03 -6.15 2.02
CA ASP A 68 23.89 -6.83 3.31
C ASP A 68 24.13 -5.84 4.47
N THR A 69 23.14 -4.97 4.69
CA THR A 69 23.16 -3.99 5.78
C THR A 69 21.92 -4.16 6.65
N SER A 70 22.04 -3.82 7.93
CA SER A 70 20.92 -3.83 8.89
C SER A 70 19.92 -2.68 8.67
N ALA A 71 20.19 -1.77 7.72
CA ALA A 71 19.29 -0.69 7.39
C ALA A 71 17.96 -1.20 6.83
N ASN A 72 16.87 -0.53 7.24
CA ASN A 72 15.50 -0.80 6.79
C ASN A 72 14.99 -2.21 7.13
N ARG A 73 15.41 -2.76 8.26
CA ARG A 73 14.92 -4.05 8.75
C ARG A 73 13.41 -4.07 8.96
N GLY A 74 12.80 -5.21 8.61
CA GLY A 74 11.39 -5.51 8.81
C GLY A 74 10.70 -5.99 7.54
N TYR A 75 9.87 -7.03 7.69
CA TYR A 75 9.11 -7.65 6.59
C TYR A 75 10.01 -8.02 5.39
N GLU A 76 11.16 -8.62 5.68
CA GLU A 76 12.15 -8.94 4.66
C GLU A 76 11.85 -10.28 4.00
N VAL A 77 12.02 -10.34 2.68
CA VAL A 77 12.07 -11.59 1.92
C VAL A 77 13.47 -11.70 1.32
N LYS A 78 14.27 -12.62 1.87
CA LYS A 78 15.63 -12.89 1.40
C LYS A 78 15.61 -14.05 0.42
N LEU A 79 16.24 -13.85 -0.72
CA LEU A 79 16.49 -14.90 -1.71
C LEU A 79 17.95 -15.33 -1.65
N THR A 80 18.17 -16.63 -1.61
CA THR A 80 19.48 -17.21 -1.92
C THR A 80 19.82 -16.96 -3.39
N GLU A 81 21.06 -17.25 -3.80
CA GLU A 81 21.43 -17.12 -5.20
C GLU A 81 20.63 -18.05 -6.12
N THR A 82 20.35 -19.28 -5.67
CA THR A 82 19.57 -20.26 -6.43
C THR A 82 18.12 -19.81 -6.59
N GLU A 83 17.48 -19.36 -5.50
CA GLU A 83 16.12 -18.82 -5.54
C GLU A 83 16.04 -17.56 -6.40
N ALA A 84 17.04 -16.67 -6.31
CA ALA A 84 17.09 -15.46 -7.11
C ALA A 84 17.18 -15.79 -8.61
N ARG A 85 18.06 -16.71 -9.01
CA ARG A 85 18.16 -17.16 -10.41
C ARG A 85 16.86 -17.81 -10.90
N ALA A 86 16.25 -18.66 -10.09
CA ALA A 86 14.96 -19.28 -10.42
C ALA A 86 13.84 -18.25 -10.62
N ALA A 87 13.90 -17.13 -9.88
CA ALA A 87 12.96 -16.02 -10.00
C ALA A 87 13.35 -14.96 -11.05
N GLY A 88 14.34 -15.25 -11.92
CA GLY A 88 14.76 -14.35 -13.01
C GLY A 88 15.74 -13.24 -12.62
N LEU A 89 16.30 -13.27 -11.41
CA LEU A 89 17.29 -12.30 -10.94
C LEU A 89 18.72 -12.80 -11.14
N HIS A 90 19.64 -11.87 -11.43
CA HIS A 90 21.05 -12.21 -11.66
C HIS A 90 21.87 -12.47 -10.38
N ARG A 91 21.37 -12.10 -9.20
CA ARG A 91 22.09 -12.23 -7.92
C ARG A 91 21.13 -12.33 -6.74
N SER A 92 21.65 -12.82 -5.63
CA SER A 92 20.95 -12.81 -4.34
C SER A 92 20.40 -11.41 -4.04
N THR A 93 19.14 -11.39 -3.61
CA THR A 93 18.38 -10.16 -3.44
C THR A 93 17.55 -10.25 -2.17
N ARG A 94 17.61 -9.19 -1.36
CA ARG A 94 16.72 -8.97 -0.22
C ARG A 94 15.67 -7.94 -0.61
N PHE A 95 14.41 -8.31 -0.53
CA PHE A 95 13.29 -7.38 -0.66
C PHE A 95 12.90 -6.82 0.70
N VAL A 96 12.75 -5.49 0.78
CA VAL A 96 12.55 -4.76 2.04
C VAL A 96 11.10 -4.29 2.16
N GLY A 97 10.28 -5.03 2.91
CA GLY A 97 8.85 -4.70 3.09
C GLY A 97 8.56 -3.60 4.13
N ALA A 98 9.54 -3.23 4.98
CA ALA A 98 9.40 -2.13 5.94
C ALA A 98 9.17 -0.76 5.28
N ARG A 99 9.64 -0.58 4.04
CA ARG A 99 9.46 0.64 3.23
C ARG A 99 8.68 0.37 1.95
N ARG A 100 7.71 -0.54 2.04
CA ARG A 100 6.83 -0.87 0.91
C ARG A 100 6.00 0.34 0.48
N MET A 101 5.69 0.40 -0.81
CA MET A 101 4.88 1.46 -1.40
C MET A 101 3.63 0.89 -2.05
N LEU A 102 2.52 1.60 -1.98
CA LEU A 102 1.33 1.32 -2.76
C LEU A 102 1.41 2.11 -4.08
N VAL A 103 1.37 1.42 -5.21
CA VAL A 103 1.58 2.02 -6.53
C VAL A 103 0.47 1.59 -7.48
N ALA A 104 -0.19 2.54 -8.15
CA ALA A 104 -1.20 2.24 -9.16
C ALA A 104 -0.56 1.55 -10.38
N LEU A 105 -1.23 0.55 -10.97
CA LEU A 105 -0.64 -0.23 -12.07
C LEU A 105 -0.46 0.56 -13.39
N ASP A 106 -1.05 1.74 -13.50
CA ASP A 106 -0.86 2.70 -14.60
C ASP A 106 0.33 3.67 -14.36
N HIS A 107 1.01 3.59 -13.21
CA HIS A 107 2.09 4.48 -12.85
C HIS A 107 3.30 4.34 -13.79
N CYS A 108 3.84 5.46 -14.28
CA CYS A 108 4.96 5.51 -15.24
C CYS A 108 6.30 4.95 -14.69
N GLY A 109 6.38 4.70 -13.39
CA GLY A 109 7.53 4.09 -12.73
C GLY A 109 7.76 2.62 -13.09
N PHE A 110 6.75 1.90 -13.60
CA PHE A 110 6.93 0.54 -14.11
C PHE A 110 7.77 0.55 -15.38
N VAL A 111 8.88 -0.20 -15.36
CA VAL A 111 9.82 -0.25 -16.48
C VAL A 111 9.45 -1.43 -17.37
N ILE A 112 8.76 -1.14 -18.47
CA ILE A 112 8.32 -2.14 -19.42
C ILE A 112 9.51 -2.70 -20.20
N CYS A 113 9.63 -4.03 -20.25
CA CYS A 113 10.58 -4.71 -21.11
C CYS A 113 10.03 -4.74 -22.55
N ALA A 114 10.81 -4.27 -23.52
CA ALA A 114 10.40 -4.24 -24.92
C ALA A 114 10.11 -5.64 -25.50
N ALA A 115 10.78 -6.68 -24.98
CA ALA A 115 10.60 -8.06 -25.46
C ALA A 115 9.32 -8.73 -24.93
N THR A 116 8.90 -8.41 -23.70
CA THR A 116 7.75 -9.07 -23.05
C THR A 116 6.50 -8.19 -22.98
N GLY A 117 6.61 -6.89 -23.26
CA GLY A 117 5.51 -5.94 -23.11
C GLY A 117 5.08 -5.69 -21.66
N ALA A 118 5.80 -6.27 -20.68
CA ALA A 118 5.46 -6.24 -19.26
C ALA A 118 6.66 -5.78 -18.41
N PRO A 119 6.43 -5.25 -17.19
CA PRO A 119 7.50 -4.93 -16.26
C PRO A 119 8.02 -6.16 -15.50
N THR A 120 7.39 -7.32 -15.66
CA THR A 120 7.72 -8.55 -14.93
C THR A 120 9.09 -9.09 -15.35
N ILE A 121 9.95 -9.28 -14.35
CA ILE A 121 11.27 -9.92 -14.46
C ILE A 121 11.14 -11.43 -14.25
N GLY A 122 10.28 -11.85 -13.32
CA GLY A 122 10.04 -13.23 -12.97
C GLY A 122 9.09 -13.35 -11.78
N ARG A 123 9.02 -14.54 -11.17
CA ARG A 123 8.09 -14.84 -10.07
C ARG A 123 8.77 -15.71 -9.02
N LEU A 124 8.45 -15.48 -7.74
CA LEU A 124 8.85 -16.35 -6.64
C LEU A 124 8.13 -17.69 -6.72
N ASN A 125 8.84 -18.75 -6.38
CA ASN A 125 8.31 -20.11 -6.26
C ASN A 125 8.83 -20.80 -4.98
N GLY A 126 8.22 -21.94 -4.64
CA GLY A 126 8.64 -22.79 -3.51
C GLY A 126 8.78 -22.03 -2.19
N ASP A 127 9.84 -22.34 -1.43
CA ASP A 127 10.08 -21.79 -0.10
C ASP A 127 10.18 -20.26 -0.08
N ALA A 128 10.71 -19.65 -1.15
CA ALA A 128 10.79 -18.20 -1.25
C ALA A 128 9.40 -17.55 -1.32
N PHE A 129 8.47 -18.17 -2.05
CA PHE A 129 7.08 -17.73 -2.12
C PHE A 129 6.37 -17.91 -0.77
N GLU A 130 6.61 -19.03 -0.07
CA GLU A 130 6.03 -19.26 1.26
C GLU A 130 6.53 -18.25 2.30
N ARG A 131 7.83 -17.95 2.32
CA ARG A 131 8.37 -16.89 3.19
C ARG A 131 7.76 -15.53 2.89
N MET A 132 7.51 -15.23 1.61
CA MET A 132 6.80 -14.01 1.21
C MET A 132 5.34 -14.01 1.70
N ASN A 133 4.62 -15.14 1.62
CA ASN A 133 3.25 -15.24 2.14
C ASN A 133 3.16 -15.02 3.65
N VAL A 134 4.12 -15.53 4.42
CA VAL A 134 4.20 -15.25 5.87
C VAL A 134 4.35 -13.74 6.12
N VAL A 135 5.23 -13.09 5.35
CA VAL A 135 5.44 -11.63 5.43
C VAL A 135 4.17 -10.87 5.04
N ARG A 136 3.52 -11.26 3.93
CA ARG A 136 2.26 -10.68 3.45
C ARG A 136 1.15 -10.80 4.49
N GLY A 137 0.95 -12.01 5.04
CA GLY A 137 -0.07 -12.27 6.07
C GLY A 137 0.13 -11.39 7.31
N ARG A 138 1.36 -11.25 7.78
CA ARG A 138 1.69 -10.35 8.90
C ARG A 138 1.37 -8.89 8.58
N ILE A 139 1.73 -8.41 7.39
CA ILE A 139 1.43 -7.04 6.96
C ILE A 139 -0.09 -6.79 6.96
N LEU A 140 -0.87 -7.72 6.42
CA LEU A 140 -2.32 -7.60 6.34
C LEU A 140 -2.97 -7.62 7.72
N ALA A 141 -2.58 -8.57 8.58
CA ALA A 141 -3.09 -8.67 9.94
C ALA A 141 -2.83 -7.39 10.75
N GLU A 142 -1.62 -6.84 10.67
CA GLU A 142 -1.29 -5.59 11.35
C GLU A 142 -2.04 -4.37 10.78
N ALA A 143 -2.26 -4.32 9.47
CA ALA A 143 -3.05 -3.27 8.83
C ALA A 143 -4.52 -3.32 9.27
N GLU A 144 -5.10 -4.50 9.37
CA GLU A 144 -6.46 -4.73 9.87
C GLU A 144 -6.59 -4.30 11.34
N MET A 145 -5.69 -4.77 12.21
CA MET A 145 -5.65 -4.34 13.61
C MET A 145 -5.54 -2.81 13.74
N ALA A 146 -4.72 -2.16 12.90
CA ALA A 146 -4.59 -0.71 12.89
C ALA A 146 -5.87 -0.01 12.38
N ALA A 147 -6.60 -0.59 11.42
CA ALA A 147 -7.89 -0.07 10.96
C ALA A 147 -8.95 -0.15 12.07
N ASP A 148 -9.03 -1.28 12.76
CA ASP A 148 -9.94 -1.49 13.89
C ASP A 148 -9.68 -0.51 15.04
N GLN A 149 -8.42 -0.33 15.40
CA GLN A 149 -8.03 0.64 16.42
C GLN A 149 -8.43 2.07 16.03
N ARG A 150 -8.23 2.46 14.76
CA ARG A 150 -8.68 3.78 14.25
C ARG A 150 -10.19 3.94 14.35
N THR A 151 -10.97 2.92 14.00
CA THR A 151 -12.43 2.94 14.09
C THR A 151 -12.89 3.07 15.54
N ARG A 152 -12.32 2.28 16.46
CA ARG A 152 -12.63 2.34 17.90
C ARG A 152 -12.33 3.73 18.48
N ARG A 153 -11.17 4.30 18.15
CA ARG A 153 -10.78 5.66 18.58
C ARG A 153 -11.76 6.72 18.06
N ARG A 154 -12.14 6.67 16.78
CA ARG A 154 -13.12 7.61 16.19
C ARG A 154 -14.49 7.51 16.87
N ARG A 155 -14.97 6.30 17.17
CA ARG A 155 -16.24 6.09 17.88
C ARG A 155 -16.18 6.65 19.31
N ALA A 156 -15.10 6.39 20.04
CA ALA A 156 -14.92 6.92 21.39
C ALA A 156 -14.91 8.46 21.42
N LEU A 157 -14.23 9.11 20.45
CA LEU A 157 -14.23 10.56 20.32
C LEU A 157 -15.62 11.13 20.03
N ARG A 158 -16.39 10.49 19.12
CA ARG A 158 -17.77 10.90 18.82
C ARG A 158 -18.67 10.80 20.04
N LEU A 159 -18.56 9.74 20.83
CA LEU A 159 -19.33 9.57 22.07
C LEU A 159 -18.97 10.63 23.12
N ARG A 160 -17.67 10.95 23.28
CA ARG A 160 -17.21 12.02 24.17
C ARG A 160 -17.76 13.38 23.72
N HIS A 161 -17.68 13.69 22.43
CA HIS A 161 -18.20 14.94 21.87
C HIS A 161 -19.72 15.05 22.10
N ARG A 162 -20.48 13.98 21.85
CA ARG A 162 -21.93 13.95 22.12
C ARG A 162 -22.25 14.19 23.59
N ARG A 163 -21.52 13.57 24.52
CA ARG A 163 -21.69 13.82 25.96
C ARG A 163 -21.33 15.25 26.36
N ALA A 164 -20.29 15.84 25.76
CA ALA A 164 -19.92 17.23 26.03
C ALA A 164 -21.00 18.22 25.57
N TRP A 165 -21.63 17.97 24.41
CA TRP A 165 -22.74 18.79 23.88
C TRP A 165 -24.05 18.64 24.66
N GLN A 166 -24.20 17.56 25.43
CA GLN A 166 -25.34 17.35 26.33
C GLN A 166 -25.16 17.99 27.71
N ARG A 167 -24.02 18.65 27.99
CA ARG A 167 -23.84 19.39 29.24
C ARG A 167 -24.56 20.74 29.12
N PRO A 168 -25.38 21.14 30.10
CA PRO A 168 -26.01 22.45 30.08
C PRO A 168 -24.92 23.54 30.10
N VAL A 169 -24.90 24.37 29.06
CA VAL A 169 -24.01 25.53 28.99
C VAL A 169 -24.67 26.65 29.78
N THR A 170 -24.03 27.12 30.84
CA THR A 170 -24.47 28.32 31.56
C THR A 170 -23.88 29.54 30.84
N VAL A 171 -24.75 30.40 30.30
CA VAL A 171 -24.34 31.63 29.60
C VAL A 171 -24.55 32.81 30.54
N GLU A 172 -23.48 33.51 30.88
CA GLU A 172 -23.54 34.74 31.67
C GLU A 172 -23.82 35.93 30.73
N HIS A 173 -25.02 36.51 30.84
CA HIS A 173 -25.37 37.72 30.10
C HIS A 173 -24.81 38.96 30.80
N ARG A 174 -23.72 39.53 30.27
CA ARG A 174 -23.24 40.85 30.72
C ARG A 174 -24.07 41.95 30.08
N THR A 175 -24.80 42.70 30.90
CA THR A 175 -25.53 43.90 30.48
C THR A 175 -24.56 45.00 30.06
N PRO A 176 -24.81 45.73 28.95
CA PRO A 176 -23.93 46.80 28.52
C PRO A 176 -24.01 47.96 29.51
N ARG A 177 -22.85 48.41 30.01
CA ARG A 177 -22.75 49.60 30.87
C ARG A 177 -23.15 50.84 30.06
N ARG A 178 -24.29 51.44 30.43
CA ARG A 178 -24.83 52.68 29.86
C ARG A 178 -23.80 53.80 30.06
N ARG A 179 -23.23 54.34 28.97
CA ARG A 179 -22.35 55.52 29.01
C ARG A 179 -23.18 56.72 29.48
N MET A 180 -22.86 57.26 30.65
CA MET A 180 -23.33 58.58 31.06
C MET A 180 -22.54 59.63 30.29
N THR A 181 -23.20 60.41 29.44
CA THR A 181 -22.63 61.61 28.82
C THR A 181 -22.78 62.77 29.81
N ALA A 182 -21.65 63.35 30.22
CA ALA A 182 -21.60 64.57 30.99
C ALA A 182 -22.14 65.74 30.14
N SER A 183 -23.14 66.45 30.68
CA SER A 183 -23.64 67.72 30.14
C SER A 183 -22.69 68.84 30.58
N ARG A 184 -22.30 69.68 29.63
CA ARG A 184 -21.47 70.87 29.83
C ARG A 184 -22.39 72.08 29.68
N ALA A 185 -22.44 72.93 30.70
CA ALA A 185 -22.92 74.30 30.65
C ALA A 185 -21.80 75.19 31.20
#